data_AF-A0A2V4HEP7-F1
#
_entry.id   AF-A0A2V4HEP7-F1
#
_cell.length_a   1.000
_cell.length_b   1.000
_cell.length_c   1.000
_cell.angle_alpha   90.00
_cell.angle_beta   90.00
_cell.angle_gamma   90.00
#
_symmetry.space_group_name_H-M   'P 1'
#
loop_
_entity.id
_entity.type
_entity.pdbx_description
1 polymer ?
#
loop_
_entity_poly.entity_id
_entity_poly.type
_entity_poly.pdbx_seq_one_letter_code
_entity_poly.pdbx_strand_id
1 'polypeptide(L)' 'GYLTGQQAQRDISQYLMGHYNWIRPHHFNDGLAPAKAEEKLKAFSGIS' A
#
# COMPACT_ATOMS: atom_id res chain seq x y z
N GLY A 1 22.44 8.75 -1.06
CA GLY A 1 21.56 8.84 0.12
C GLY A 1 20.81 10.15 0.07
N TYR A 2 19.74 10.30 0.85
CA TYR A 2 18.98 11.55 0.89
C TYR A 2 19.78 12.68 1.51
N LEU A 3 19.68 13.88 0.93
CA LEU A 3 20.36 15.07 1.44
C LEU A 3 19.67 15.65 2.68
N THR A 4 18.37 15.38 2.84
CA THR A 4 17.57 15.79 4.00
C THR A 4 16.60 14.70 4.40
N GLY A 5 16.17 14.72 5.67
CA GLY A 5 15.10 13.85 6.15
C GLY A 5 13.78 14.09 5.43
N GLN A 6 13.51 15.32 4.98
CA GLN A 6 12.27 15.66 4.29
C GLN A 6 12.17 15.01 2.90
N GLN A 7 13.31 14.88 2.21
CA GLN A 7 13.38 14.16 0.93
C GLN A 7 13.13 12.66 1.14
N ALA A 8 13.76 12.07 2.17
CA ALA A 8 13.52 10.67 2.54
C ALA A 8 12.04 10.43 2.89
N GLN A 9 11.44 11.34 3.66
CA GLN A 9 10.04 11.25 4.06
C GLN A 9 9.12 11.29 2.84
N ARG A 10 9.34 12.23 1.91
CA ARG A 10 8.53 12.35 0.69
C ARG A 10 8.57 11.05 -0.13
N ASP A 11 9.75 10.52 -0.37
CA ASP A 11 9.93 9.31 -1.18
C ASP A 11 9.31 8.08 -0.50
N ILE A 12 9.46 7.95 0.84
CA ILE A 12 8.80 6.88 1.60
C ILE A 12 7.28 7.02 1.52
N SER A 13 6.73 8.22 1.71
CA SER A 13 5.28 8.46 1.61
C SER A 13 4.76 8.11 0.21
N GLN A 14 5.47 8.53 -0.84
CA GLN A 14 5.10 8.20 -2.22
C GLN A 14 5.16 6.70 -2.49
N TYR A 15 6.20 6.02 -2.00
CA TYR A 15 6.33 4.57 -2.12
C TYR A 15 5.20 3.84 -1.39
N LEU A 16 4.89 4.22 -0.15
CA LEU A 16 3.83 3.59 0.64
C LEU A 16 2.45 3.78 0.02
N MET A 17 2.11 5.03 -0.33
CA MET A 17 0.77 5.37 -0.84
C MET A 17 0.52 4.89 -2.27
N GLY A 18 1.57 4.80 -3.09
CA GLY A 18 1.47 4.33 -4.46
C GLY A 18 1.82 2.85 -4.58
N HIS A 19 3.12 2.56 -4.63
CA HIS A 19 3.60 1.24 -5.02
C HIS A 19 3.24 0.16 -3.99
N TYR A 20 3.50 0.39 -2.71
CA TYR A 20 3.25 -0.61 -1.67
C TYR A 20 1.76 -0.94 -1.56
N ASN A 21 0.89 0.06 -1.44
CA ASN A 21 -0.54 -0.17 -1.24
C ASN A 21 -1.26 -0.74 -2.47
N TRP A 22 -0.85 -0.38 -3.70
CA TRP A 22 -1.62 -0.71 -4.90
C TRP A 22 -0.98 -1.73 -5.85
N ILE A 23 0.35 -1.85 -5.83
CA ILE A 23 1.10 -2.62 -6.83
C ILE A 23 1.78 -3.83 -6.20
N ARG A 24 2.39 -3.68 -5.01
CA ARG A 24 3.22 -4.71 -4.42
C ARG A 24 2.42 -5.97 -4.10
N PRO A 25 2.74 -7.13 -4.71
CA PRO A 25 2.11 -8.39 -4.35
C PRO A 25 2.49 -8.78 -2.92
N HIS A 26 1.49 -9.20 -2.14
CA HIS A 26 1.67 -9.53 -0.73
C HIS A 26 1.33 -11.00 -0.47
N HIS A 27 2.28 -11.76 0.07
CA HIS A 27 2.10 -13.21 0.22
C HIS A 27 0.97 -13.57 1.21
N PHE A 28 0.74 -12.76 2.24
CA PHE A 28 -0.39 -12.95 3.16
C PHE A 28 -1.75 -12.54 2.56
N ASN A 29 -1.77 -11.91 1.38
CA ASN A 29 -2.99 -11.49 0.70
C ASN A 29 -3.19 -12.26 -0.61
N ASP A 30 -2.72 -13.51 -0.68
CA ASP A 30 -2.77 -14.34 -1.88
C ASP A 30 -2.12 -13.69 -3.11
N GLY A 31 -1.08 -12.88 -2.89
CA GLY A 31 -0.40 -12.12 -3.94
C GLY A 31 -1.10 -10.81 -4.32
N LEU A 32 -2.24 -10.48 -3.72
CA LEU A 32 -2.89 -9.17 -3.94
C LEU A 32 -2.12 -8.05 -3.24
N ALA A 33 -2.25 -6.85 -3.79
CA ALA A 33 -1.80 -5.64 -3.12
C ALA A 33 -2.69 -5.35 -1.89
N PRO A 34 -2.15 -4.68 -0.84
CA PRO A 34 -2.89 -4.35 0.38
C PRO A 34 -4.26 -3.70 0.13
N ALA A 35 -4.33 -2.64 -0.68
CA ALA A 35 -5.58 -1.93 -0.94
C ALA A 35 -6.64 -2.83 -1.61
N LYS A 36 -6.22 -3.69 -2.54
CA LYS A 36 -7.12 -4.64 -3.21
C LYS A 36 -7.66 -5.70 -2.26
N ALA A 37 -6.83 -6.16 -1.32
CA ALA A 37 -7.25 -7.12 -0.31
C ALA A 37 -8.28 -6.49 0.66
N GLU A 38 -8.08 -5.22 1.04
CA GLU A 38 -9.05 -4.47 1.85
C GLU A 38 -10.36 -4.22 1.12
N GLU A 39 -10.34 -3.82 -0.15
CA GLU A 39 -11.55 -3.63 -0.96
C GLU A 39 -12.36 -4.94 -1.06
N LYS A 40 -11.67 -6.06 -1.31
CA LYS A 40 -12.27 -7.39 -1.30
C LYS A 40 -12.90 -7.69 0.07
N LEU A 41 -12.18 -7.41 1.15
CA LEU A 41 -12.70 -7.63 2.51
C LEU A 41 -13.93 -6.78 2.81
N LYS A 42 -13.95 -5.51 2.43
CA LYS A 42 -15.10 -4.58 2.59
C LYS A 42 -16.34 -5.09 1.85
N ALA A 43 -16.15 -5.57 0.61
CA ALA A 43 -17.22 -6.17 -0.16
C ALA A 43 -17.84 -7.40 0.53
N PHE A 44 -17.02 -8.20 1.25
CA PHE A 44 -17.51 -9.34 2.02
C PHE A 44 -18.10 -8.98 3.38
N SER A 45 -17.65 -7.90 4.01
CA SER A 45 -18.14 -7.48 5.32
C SER A 45 -19.40 -6.63 5.28
N GLY A 46 -19.83 -6.15 4.10
CA GLY A 46 -21.00 -5.29 3.94
C GLY A 46 -20.82 -3.87 4.49
N ILE A 47 -19.58 -3.50 4.84
CA ILE A 47 -19.24 -2.15 5.31
C ILE A 47 -19.01 -1.28 4.07
N SER A 48 -19.89 -0.29 3.86
CA SER A 48 -19.82 0.70 2.78
C SER A 48 -19.20 2.01 3.28
#